data_AF-A0A2E6PT79-F1
#
_entry.id   AF-A0A2E6PT79-F1
#
_cell.length_a   1.000
_cell.length_b   1.000
_cell.length_c   1.000
_cell.angle_alpha   90.00
_cell.angle_beta   90.00
_cell.angle_gamma   90.00
#
_symmetry.space_group_name_H-M   'P 1'
#
loop_
_entity.id
_entity.type
_entity.pdbx_description
1 polymer ?
#
loop_
_entity_poly.entity_id
_entity_poly.type
_entity_poly.pdbx_seq_one_letter_code
_entity_poly.pdbx_strand_id
1 'polypeptide(L)' 'MKLSNQAMGALMMALQKSLLEQTDIVPILQSFEFTKSPETKKWGTKKGELVIKNPPNFKIGQDIFSPETSKTVGSD' A
#
# COMPACT_ATOMS: atom_id res chain seq x y z
N MET A 1 2.14 18.53 7.67
CA MET A 1 2.20 17.61 6.52
C MET A 1 1.56 16.30 6.94
N LYS A 2 0.87 15.61 6.03
CA LYS A 2 0.25 14.30 6.30
C LYS A 2 0.66 13.31 5.19
N LEU A 3 0.53 12.01 5.44
CA LEU A 3 0.65 11.01 4.38
C LEU A 3 -0.57 11.09 3.47
N SER A 4 -0.35 11.00 2.16
CA SER A 4 -1.42 10.80 1.18
C SER A 4 -1.99 9.38 1.29
N ASN A 5 -3.15 9.14 0.68
CA ASN A 5 -3.73 7.79 0.58
C ASN A 5 -2.78 6.80 -0.09
N GLN A 6 -2.00 7.23 -1.08
CA GLN A 6 -0.99 6.39 -1.73
C GLN A 6 0.13 6.00 -0.74
N ALA A 7 0.61 6.95 0.06
CA ALA A 7 1.64 6.67 1.04
C ALA A 7 1.13 5.75 2.16
N MET A 8 -0.13 5.90 2.57
CA MET A 8 -0.78 4.97 3.49
C MET A 8 -0.89 3.56 2.88
N GLY A 9 -1.21 3.45 1.59
CA GLY A 9 -1.20 2.17 0.88
C GLY A 9 0.19 1.52 0.85
N ALA A 10 1.25 2.29 0.60
CA ALA A 10 2.62 1.79 0.65
C ALA A 10 3.05 1.31 2.05
N LEU A 11 2.59 1.99 3.11
CA LEU A 11 2.81 1.56 4.48
C LEU A 11 2.14 0.20 4.77
N MET A 12 0.89 0.02 4.29
CA MET A 12 0.21 -1.27 4.39
C MET A 12 0.95 -2.37 3.62
N MET A 13 1.51 -2.07 2.44
CA MET A 13 2.31 -3.04 1.69
C MET A 13 3.60 -3.43 2.42
N ALA A 14 4.28 -2.49 3.10
CA ALA A 14 5.44 -2.83 3.93
C ALA A 14 5.06 -3.76 5.08
N LEU A 15 3.94 -3.50 5.73
CA LEU A 15 3.42 -4.34 6.80
C LEU A 15 3.09 -5.74 6.28
N GLN A 16 2.35 -5.83 5.18
CA GLN A 16 1.98 -7.11 4.56
C GLN A 16 3.22 -7.93 4.14
N LYS A 17 4.22 -7.28 3.52
CA LYS A 17 5.50 -7.92 3.18
C LYS A 17 6.20 -8.47 4.41
N SER A 18 6.30 -7.67 5.47
CA SER A 18 6.97 -8.06 6.72
C SER A 18 6.29 -9.24 7.40
N LEU A 19 4.95 -9.28 7.38
CA LEU A 19 4.18 -10.40 7.92
C LEU A 19 4.35 -11.68 7.08
N LEU A 20 4.34 -11.56 5.76
CA LEU A 20 4.49 -12.71 4.85
C LEU A 20 5.91 -13.29 4.88
N GLU A 21 6.92 -12.43 4.88
CA GLU A 21 8.33 -12.82 4.87
C GLU A 21 8.90 -13.04 6.28
N GLN A 22 8.10 -12.78 7.33
CA GLN A 22 8.49 -12.84 8.74
C GLN A 22 9.75 -12.02 9.07
N THR A 23 9.87 -10.85 8.43
CA THR A 23 11.01 -9.94 8.60
C THR A 23 10.63 -8.72 9.43
N ASP A 24 11.63 -8.03 10.00
CA ASP A 24 11.44 -6.72 10.61
C ASP A 24 10.98 -5.69 9.56
N ILE A 25 9.98 -4.89 9.91
CA ILE A 25 9.41 -3.84 9.08
C ILE A 25 10.26 -2.55 9.10
N VAL A 26 11.02 -2.30 10.17
CA VAL A 26 11.74 -1.04 10.36
C VAL A 26 12.71 -0.72 9.21
N PRO A 27 13.54 -1.66 8.72
CA PRO A 27 14.44 -1.40 7.59
C PRO A 27 13.69 -1.02 6.31
N ILE A 28 12.50 -1.61 6.08
CA ILE A 28 11.67 -1.30 4.91
C ILE A 28 11.14 0.14 5.01
N LEU A 29 10.64 0.55 6.18
CA LEU A 29 10.13 1.92 6.39
C LEU A 29 11.24 2.96 6.28
N GLN A 30 12.43 2.67 6.77
CA GLN A 30 13.60 3.55 6.65
C GLN A 30 14.06 3.72 5.20
N SER A 31 13.78 2.75 4.33
CA SER A 31 14.11 2.83 2.89
C SER A 31 13.14 3.69 2.08
N PHE A 32 12.03 4.17 2.65
CA PHE A 32 11.04 4.94 1.92
C PHE A 32 11.53 6.32 1.48
N GLU A 33 11.40 6.60 0.19
CA GLU A 33 11.69 7.87 -0.44
C GLU A 33 10.42 8.73 -0.51
N PHE A 34 10.30 9.66 0.44
CA PHE A 34 9.18 10.59 0.52
C PHE A 34 9.38 11.81 -0.37
N THR A 35 8.32 12.22 -1.09
CA THR A 35 8.27 13.51 -1.78
C THR A 35 6.95 14.20 -1.51
N LYS A 36 6.92 15.53 -1.67
CA LYS A 36 5.67 16.28 -1.63
C LYS A 36 4.79 15.89 -2.82
N SER A 37 3.50 15.75 -2.57
CA SER A 37 2.50 15.54 -3.62
C SER A 37 2.54 16.72 -4.59
N PRO A 38 2.56 16.47 -5.92
CA PRO A 38 2.52 17.52 -6.93
C PRO A 38 1.25 18.38 -6.86
N GLU A 39 0.18 17.88 -6.24
CA GLU A 39 -1.07 18.63 -6.01
C GLU A 39 -0.98 19.64 -4.84
N THR A 40 0.15 19.67 -4.12
CA THR A 40 0.37 20.64 -3.05
C THR A 40 0.48 22.04 -3.66
N LYS A 41 -0.61 22.82 -3.61
CA LYS A 41 -0.61 24.20 -4.11
C LYS A 41 0.45 25.04 -3.39
N LYS A 42 1.25 25.77 -4.17
CA LYS A 42 2.30 26.70 -3.69
C LYS A 42 1.72 27.85 -2.84
N TRP A 43 0.45 28.20 -3.09
CA TRP A 43 -0.39 29.12 -2.31
C TRP A 43 -1.78 28.51 -2.14
N GLY A 44 -2.18 28.16 -0.91
CA GLY A 44 -3.48 27.58 -0.61
C GLY A 44 -3.54 26.76 0.68
N THR A 45 -4.75 26.52 1.19
CA THR A 45 -5.09 25.95 2.50
C THR A 45 -4.91 24.43 2.65
N LYS A 46 -4.56 23.69 1.58
CA LYS A 46 -4.28 22.24 1.69
C LYS A 46 -2.88 22.04 2.31
N LYS A 47 -2.85 21.63 3.57
CA LYS A 47 -1.62 21.16 4.25
C LYS A 47 -0.97 20.09 3.35
N GLY A 48 0.23 20.37 2.83
CA GLY A 48 0.89 19.49 1.86
C GLY A 48 0.97 18.03 2.31
N GLU A 49 0.77 17.14 1.33
CA GLU A 49 0.78 15.68 1.51
C GLU A 49 2.09 15.07 1.04
N LEU A 50 2.49 13.97 1.67
CA LEU A 50 3.64 13.17 1.25
C LEU A 50 3.18 11.94 0.47
N VAL A 51 3.92 11.62 -0.59
CA VAL A 51 3.80 10.38 -1.39
C VAL A 51 5.13 9.62 -1.29
N ILE A 52 5.08 8.30 -1.47
CA ILE A 52 6.27 7.43 -1.44
C ILE A 52 6.60 7.02 -2.87
N LYS A 53 7.83 7.28 -3.32
CA LYS A 53 8.29 6.99 -4.70
C LYS A 53 8.65 5.54 -4.96
N ASN A 54 9.05 4.83 -3.92
CA ASN A 54 9.52 3.45 -3.96
C ASN A 54 8.68 2.54 -3.05
N PRO A 55 7.38 2.38 -3.32
CA PRO A 55 6.56 1.47 -2.54
C PRO A 55 7.13 0.03 -2.61
N PRO A 56 7.07 -0.74 -1.51
CA PRO A 56 7.60 -2.09 -1.47
C PRO A 56 6.72 -3.03 -2.30
N ASN A 57 7.32 -4.08 -2.84
CA ASN A 57 6.61 -5.17 -3.52
C ASN A 57 6.67 -6.46 -2.68
N PHE A 58 5.66 -7.31 -2.83
CA PHE A 58 5.64 -8.66 -2.27
C PHE A 58 4.78 -9.56 -3.16
N LYS A 59 5.07 -10.86 -3.14
CA LYS A 59 4.32 -11.85 -3.92
C LYS A 59 3.26 -12.48 -3.02
N ILE A 60 2.01 -12.46 -3.47
CA ILE A 60 0.94 -13.26 -2.85
C ILE A 60 0.96 -14.62 -3.55
N GLY A 61 1.10 -15.69 -2.77
CA GLY A 61 0.99 -17.06 -3.29
C GLY A 61 -0.43 -17.31 -3.83
N GLN A 62 -0.54 -18.07 -4.92
CA GLN A 62 -1.82 -18.42 -5.54
C GLN A 62 -2.80 -19.08 -4.56
N ASP A 63 -2.29 -19.79 -3.55
CA ASP A 63 -3.10 -20.50 -2.55
C ASP A 63 -3.89 -19.56 -1.62
N ILE A 64 -3.50 -18.29 -1.49
CA ILE A 64 -4.16 -17.31 -0.61
C ILE A 64 -5.40 -16.69 -1.28
N PHE A 65 -5.46 -16.72 -2.62
CA PHE A 65 -6.55 -16.15 -3.39
C PHE A 65 -7.27 -17.24 -4.17
N SER A 66 -8.13 -18.00 -3.50
CA SER A 66 -9.14 -18.83 -4.17
C SER A 66 -10.42 -18.00 -4.31
N PRO A 67 -10.74 -17.45 -5.50
CA PRO A 67 -12.04 -16.82 -5.71
C PRO A 67 -13.12 -17.89 -5.53
N GLU A 68 -14.02 -17.66 -4.58
CA GLU A 68 -15.21 -18.48 -4.35
C GLU A 68 -16.03 -18.54 -5.66
N THR A 69 -15.99 -19.66 -6.38
CA THR A 69 -16.85 -19.86 -7.55
C THR A 69 -18.26 -20.18 -7.07
N SER A 70 -19.14 -19.18 -6.97
CA SER A 70 -20.57 -19.40 -6.75
C SER A 70 -21.21 -20.06 -7.98
N LYS A 71 -21.15 -21.39 -8.06
CA LYS A 71 -21.99 -22.14 -8.98
C LYS A 71 -23.40 -22.22 -8.40
N THR A 72 -24.22 -21.20 -8.62
CA THR A 72 -25.67 -21.32 -8.41
C THR A 72 -26.21 -22.21 -9.51
N VAL A 73 -26.47 -23.48 -9.19
CA VAL A 73 -27.30 -24.33 -10.05
C VAL A 73 -28.73 -23.79 -9.94
N GLY A 74 -29.23 -23.23 -11.04
CA GLY A 74 -30.67 -22.97 -11.18
C GLY A 74 -31.36 -24.33 -11.16
N SER A 75 -32.19 -24.57 -10.15
CA SER A 75 -33.14 -25.66 -10.17
C SER A 75 -34.28 -25.26 -11.10
N ASP A 76 -34.30 -25.85 -12.30
CA ASP A 76 -35.52 -26.02 -13.10
C ASP A 76 -36.48 -27.01 -12.41
#